data_AF-A0A9P9E294-F1
#
_entry.id   AF-A0A9P9E294-F1
#
_cell.length_a   1.000
_cell.length_b   1.000
_cell.length_c   1.000
_cell.angle_alpha   90.00
_cell.angle_beta   90.00
_cell.angle_gamma   90.00
#
_symmetry.space_group_name_H-M   'P 1'
#
loop_
_entity.id
_entity.type
_entity.pdbx_description
1 polymer ?
#
loop_
_entity_poly.entity_id
_entity_poly.type
_entity_poly.pdbx_seq_one_letter_code
_entity_poly.pdbx_strand_id
1 'polypeptide(L)' 'MPLLYGEGLRKAFVRLQEEIMKDSSDHSIFAWIQTSADPTQSHGLLASSPADFAFSGDIVSIYDISKSNPYSVTNSGLR' A
#
# COMPACT_ATOMS: atom_id res chain seq x y z
N MET A 1 5.83 8.95 -11.64
CA MET A 1 6.97 8.51 -10.80
C MET A 1 8.35 8.57 -11.49
N PRO A 2 9.25 9.52 -11.15
CA PRO A 2 10.66 9.52 -11.60
C PRO A 2 11.55 8.58 -10.75
N LEU A 3 12.55 7.95 -11.36
CA LEU A 3 13.52 7.11 -10.63
C LEU A 3 14.41 7.97 -9.72
N LEU A 4 14.51 7.64 -8.43
CA LEU A 4 15.43 8.31 -7.51
C LEU A 4 16.57 7.37 -7.12
N TYR A 5 17.77 7.65 -7.63
CA TYR A 5 18.95 6.86 -7.29
C TYR A 5 19.27 6.99 -5.80
N GLY A 6 19.59 5.85 -5.17
CA GLY A 6 19.96 5.79 -3.76
C GLY A 6 18.81 5.80 -2.76
N GLU A 7 17.54 5.79 -3.21
CA GLU A 7 16.39 5.73 -2.29
C GLU A 7 16.24 4.37 -1.58
N GLY A 8 16.75 3.31 -2.21
CA GLY A 8 16.67 1.94 -1.72
C GLY A 8 15.31 1.29 -1.95
N LEU A 9 15.26 -0.04 -1.91
CA LEU A 9 14.07 -0.82 -2.29
C LEU A 9 12.83 -0.46 -1.46
N ARG A 10 12.98 -0.35 -0.13
CA ARG A 10 11.86 -0.05 0.76
C ARG A 10 11.22 1.31 0.45
N LYS A 11 12.01 2.37 0.27
CA LYS A 11 11.46 3.70 -0.01
C LYS A 11 10.88 3.80 -1.42
N ALA A 12 11.53 3.18 -2.40
CA ALA A 12 11.00 3.08 -3.76
C ALA A 12 9.63 2.37 -3.77
N PHE A 13 9.49 1.29 -3.00
CA PHE A 13 8.23 0.55 -2.92
C PHE A 13 7.12 1.33 -2.19
N VAL A 14 7.46 2.09 -1.15
CA VAL A 14 6.50 3.01 -0.51
C VAL A 14 6.02 4.09 -1.49
N ARG A 15 6.93 4.70 -2.26
CA ARG A 15 6.54 5.68 -3.30
C ARG A 15 5.66 5.07 -4.38
N LEU A 16 5.91 3.83 -4.77
CA LEU A 16 5.05 3.11 -5.70
C LEU A 16 3.64 2.98 -5.15
N GLN A 17 3.50 2.58 -3.89
CA GLN A 17 2.20 2.50 -3.23
C GLN A 17 1.50 3.87 -3.19
N GLU A 18 2.21 4.93 -2.82
CA GLU A 18 1.67 6.31 -2.80
C GLU A 18 1.21 6.78 -4.19
N GLU A 19 1.94 6.46 -5.25
CA GLU A 19 1.55 6.81 -6.63
C GLU A 19 0.34 5.99 -7.10
N ILE A 20 0.22 4.71 -6.70
CA ILE A 20 -0.98 3.91 -6.96
C ILE A 20 -2.18 4.54 -6.27
N MET A 21 -2.06 4.95 -5.00
CA MET A 21 -3.16 5.57 -4.25
C MET A 21 -3.70 6.83 -4.94
N LYS A 22 -2.84 7.64 -5.59
CA LYS A 22 -3.26 8.86 -6.30
C LYS A 22 -4.21 8.59 -7.47
N ASP A 23 -4.09 7.44 -8.11
CA ASP A 23 -4.82 7.09 -9.36
C ASP A 23 -5.76 5.89 -9.18
N SER A 24 -5.79 5.28 -7.99
CA SER A 24 -6.60 4.10 -7.68
C SER A 24 -7.38 4.28 -6.38
N SER A 25 -8.66 3.93 -6.44
CA SER A 25 -9.54 3.76 -5.28
C SER A 25 -9.57 2.31 -4.77
N ASP A 26 -8.62 1.46 -5.17
CA ASP A 26 -8.55 0.08 -4.70
C ASP A 26 -7.94 -0.02 -3.30
N HIS A 27 -8.74 -0.50 -2.35
CA HIS A 27 -8.34 -0.73 -0.96
C HIS A 27 -7.45 -1.96 -0.78
N SER A 28 -7.31 -2.83 -1.79
CA SER A 28 -6.45 -4.01 -1.73
C SER A 28 -5.00 -3.66 -1.39
N ILE A 29 -4.58 -2.41 -1.62
CA ILE A 29 -3.26 -1.89 -1.26
C ILE A 29 -2.95 -1.95 0.24
N PHE A 30 -3.97 -1.98 1.10
CA PHE A 30 -3.81 -2.12 2.55
C PHE A 30 -3.87 -3.57 3.03
N ALA A 31 -4.15 -4.50 2.12
CA ALA A 31 -4.48 -5.87 2.46
C ALA A 31 -3.26 -6.80 2.38
N TRP A 32 -2.13 -6.34 2.93
CA TRP A 32 -0.89 -7.08 3.05
C TRP A 32 -0.72 -7.68 4.45
N ILE A 33 0.14 -8.68 4.57
CA ILE A 33 0.45 -9.34 5.84
C ILE A 33 1.95 -9.63 5.96
N GLN A 34 2.53 -9.27 7.09
CA GLN A 34 3.90 -9.66 7.41
C GLN A 34 3.86 -10.95 8.25
N THR A 35 4.03 -12.11 7.60
CA THR A 35 3.87 -13.42 8.25
C THR A 35 4.86 -13.71 9.36
N SER A 36 6.01 -13.02 9.36
CA SER A 36 7.09 -13.19 10.35
C SER A 36 7.14 -12.05 11.37
N ALA A 37 6.12 -11.19 11.42
CA ALA A 37 6.05 -10.09 12.36
C ALA A 37 5.74 -10.56 13.79
N ASP A 38 6.38 -9.94 14.77
CA ASP A 38 5.97 -10.03 16.17
C ASP A 38 4.65 -9.26 16.36
N PRO A 39 3.60 -9.86 16.96
CA PRO A 39 2.34 -9.17 17.22
C PRO A 39 2.46 -7.87 18.04
N THR A 40 3.55 -7.72 18.79
CA THR A 40 3.84 -6.51 19.58
C THR A 40 4.54 -5.42 18.78
N GLN A 41 5.02 -5.74 17.58
CA GLN A 41 5.71 -4.80 16.70
C GLN A 41 4.68 -3.94 15.97
N SER A 42 4.83 -2.61 16.10
CA SER A 42 4.03 -1.68 15.31
C SER A 42 4.58 -1.59 13.89
N HIS A 43 3.70 -1.73 12.91
CA HIS A 43 4.01 -1.54 11.49
C HIS A 43 3.36 -0.25 10.97
N GLY A 44 3.94 0.31 9.91
CA GLY A 44 3.29 1.40 9.18
C GLY A 44 2.06 0.90 8.42
N LEU A 45 1.31 1.83 7.83
CA LEU A 45 0.13 1.52 7.02
C LEU A 45 0.47 0.81 5.69
N LEU A 46 1.62 1.16 5.10
CA LEU A 46 2.06 0.66 3.80
C LEU A 46 3.06 -0.49 3.98
N ALA A 47 3.00 -1.45 3.05
CA ALA A 47 3.87 -2.61 3.03
C ALA A 47 5.33 -2.22 2.85
N SER A 48 6.25 -2.94 3.49
CA SER A 48 7.68 -2.67 3.36
C SER A 48 8.31 -3.42 2.18
N SER A 49 7.65 -4.48 1.70
CA SER A 49 8.09 -5.31 0.58
C SER A 49 6.90 -5.84 -0.23
N PRO A 50 7.04 -6.04 -1.55
CA PRO A 50 6.01 -6.75 -2.33
C PRO A 50 5.76 -8.18 -1.85
N ALA A 51 6.73 -8.79 -1.15
CA ALA A 51 6.56 -10.11 -0.54
C ALA A 51 5.46 -10.13 0.54
N ASP A 52 5.14 -8.98 1.15
CA ASP A 52 4.09 -8.86 2.16
C ASP A 52 2.68 -9.11 1.56
N PHE A 53 2.56 -9.11 0.22
CA PHE A 53 1.31 -9.44 -0.49
C PHE A 53 1.21 -10.91 -0.93
N ALA A 54 2.16 -11.77 -0.53
CA ALA A 54 2.20 -13.16 -0.99
C ALA A 54 0.92 -13.96 -0.67
N PHE A 55 0.14 -13.53 0.34
CA PHE A 55 -1.11 -14.16 0.77
C PHE A 55 -2.36 -13.35 0.44
N SER A 56 -2.24 -12.33 -0.43
CA SER A 56 -3.31 -11.38 -0.74
C SER A 56 -4.02 -11.69 -2.06
N GLY A 57 -3.78 -12.86 -2.67
CA GLY A 57 -4.28 -13.21 -4.00
C GLY A 57 -5.80 -13.44 -4.09
N ASP A 58 -6.43 -13.82 -2.98
CA ASP A 58 -7.87 -14.12 -2.92
C ASP A 58 -8.71 -12.89 -2.51
N ILE A 59 -8.08 -11.72 -2.40
CA ILE A 59 -8.74 -10.50 -1.94
C ILE A 59 -9.55 -9.89 -3.08
N VAL A 60 -10.85 -9.83 -2.88
CA VAL A 60 -11.81 -9.28 -3.84
C VAL A 60 -12.57 -8.11 -3.23
N SER A 61 -12.89 -7.13 -4.08
CA SER A 61 -13.74 -6.03 -3.63
C SER A 61 -15.18 -6.47 -3.46
N ILE A 62 -15.79 -6.03 -2.36
CA ILE A 62 -17.23 -6.20 -2.10
C ILE A 62 -18.11 -5.19 -2.85
N TYR A 63 -17.53 -4.09 -3.36
CA TYR A 63 -18.24 -3.05 -4.11
C TYR A 63 -17.52 -2.69 -5.43
N ASP A 64 -18.23 -2.08 -6.37
CA ASP A 64 -17.64 -1.56 -7.61
C ASP A 64 -16.73 -0.36 -7.29
N ILE A 65 -15.43 -0.63 -7.10
CA ILE A 65 -14.40 0.35 -6.73
C ILE A 65 -14.28 1.46 -7.77
N SER A 66 -14.62 1.18 -9.04
CA SER A 66 -14.57 2.19 -10.11
C SER A 66 -15.45 3.41 -9.85
N LYS A 67 -16.39 3.32 -8.89
CA LYS A 67 -17.27 4.40 -8.45
C LYS A 67 -16.84 5.07 -7.13
N SER A 68 -15.81 4.56 -6.48
CA SER A 68 -15.28 5.11 -5.22
C SER A 68 -14.28 6.23 -5.51
N ASN A 69 -14.29 7.28 -4.69
CA ASN A 69 -13.29 8.34 -4.78
C ASN A 69 -11.89 7.76 -4.45
N PRO A 70 -10.85 8.12 -5.23
CA PRO A 70 -9.47 7.72 -4.93
C PRO A 70 -8.98 8.33 -3.62
N TYR A 71 -8.08 7.63 -2.95
CA TYR A 71 -7.55 8.05 -1.65
C TYR A 71 -6.25 8.82 -1.81
N SER A 72 -6.05 9.86 -1.03
CA SER A 72 -4.80 10.63 -1.02
C SER A 72 -4.20 10.72 0.37
N VAL A 73 -2.88 10.52 0.45
CA VAL A 73 -2.14 10.79 1.69
C VAL A 73 -1.97 12.30 1.83
N THR A 74 -2.44 12.84 2.94
CA THR A 74 -2.28 14.25 3.32
C THR A 74 -1.45 14.36 4.59
N ASN A 75 -0.99 15.55 4.93
CA ASN A 75 -0.33 15.81 6.23
C ASN A 75 -1.25 15.59 7.44
N SER A 76 -2.56 15.39 7.22
CA SER A 76 -3.58 15.14 8.23
C SER A 76 -4.06 13.67 8.24
N GLY A 77 -3.48 12.80 7.40
CA GLY A 77 -3.86 11.38 7.27
C GLY A 77 -4.38 11.01 5.88
N LEU A 78 -5.10 9.89 5.79
CA LEU A 78 -5.77 9.43 4.56
C LEU A 78 -7.07 10.22 4.34
N ARG A 79 -7.29 10.67 3.11
CA ARG A 79 -8.53 11.32 2.67
C ARG A 79 -9.09 10.66 1.44
#